data_AF-A0A9P6CV74-F1
#
_entry.id   AF-A0A9P6CV74-F1
#
_cell.length_a   1.000
_cell.length_b   1.000
_cell.length_c   1.000
_cell.angle_alpha   90.00
_cell.angle_beta   90.00
_cell.angle_gamma   90.00
#
_symmetry.space_group_name_H-M   'P 1'
#
loop_
_entity.id
_entity.type
_entity.pdbx_description
1 polymer ?
#
loop_
_entity_poly.entity_id
_entity_poly.type
_entity_poly.pdbx_seq_one_letter_code
_entity_poly.pdbx_strand_id
1 'polypeptide(L)'
;MSLNSESIKRHFEELQLIQCSLLPTEHLTFQEDSTWKDALQKFTEDSYPDTSHLKSSPSIGIHVDDAKISFKIGTNMEPAKITFSVRGEGITRVEQERWRSLVAEVMKEISDSEYPAYQLISLHLLPLLHEEMQSAQSQILHEEVATNVATLRDNELFHVLFTSHHLISPNKRRSLQQWSSSLSLSGFAKVGYPGVIYAQGERFNVEEFVDNVKAMQWLALRVRFVEPLLLPTGGTETAPRSWKEFQKVGEVVEEMRRIGREEFVVEMGIGSAGSNNAT
;
A
#
# COMPACT_ATOMS: atom_id res chain seq x y z
N MET A 1 -12.69 32.48 0.18
CA MET A 1 -11.48 32.39 1.01
C MET A 1 -10.59 31.37 0.36
N SER A 2 -9.39 31.79 -0.05
CA SER A 2 -8.43 30.91 -0.71
C SER A 2 -7.87 29.95 0.35
N LEU A 3 -7.97 28.64 0.12
CA LEU A 3 -7.39 27.62 0.99
C LEU A 3 -5.89 27.89 1.21
N ASN A 4 -5.41 27.75 2.45
CA ASN A 4 -3.99 27.91 2.77
C ASN A 4 -3.14 26.87 2.00
N SER A 5 -2.16 27.32 1.22
CA SER A 5 -1.26 26.46 0.43
C SER A 5 -0.60 25.37 1.26
N GLU A 6 -0.21 25.67 2.51
CA GLU A 6 0.39 24.67 3.40
C GLU A 6 -0.61 23.59 3.83
N SER A 7 -1.87 23.95 4.05
CA SER A 7 -2.92 22.99 4.41
C SER A 7 -3.23 22.05 3.24
N ILE A 8 -3.24 22.59 2.00
CA ILE A 8 -3.43 21.79 0.77
C ILE A 8 -2.28 20.80 0.58
N LYS A 9 -1.05 21.25 0.77
CA LYS A 9 0.13 20.39 0.67
C LYS A 9 0.03 19.20 1.64
N ARG A 10 -0.32 19.44 2.91
CA ARG A 10 -0.48 18.37 3.91
C ARG A 10 -1.58 17.37 3.53
N HIS A 11 -2.68 17.84 2.94
CA HIS A 11 -3.73 16.94 2.45
C HIS A 11 -3.24 16.07 1.28
N PHE A 12 -2.42 16.62 0.38
CA PHE A 12 -1.80 15.81 -0.68
C PHE A 12 -0.84 14.76 -0.11
N GLU A 13 0.02 15.15 0.83
CA GLU A 13 0.92 14.22 1.54
C GLU A 13 0.11 13.10 2.21
N GLU A 14 -0.97 13.44 2.90
CA GLU A 14 -1.86 12.48 3.55
C GLU A 14 -2.56 11.51 2.59
N LEU A 15 -3.13 12.03 1.50
CA LEU A 15 -3.79 11.22 0.48
C LEU A 15 -2.79 10.28 -0.22
N GLN A 16 -1.58 10.78 -0.48
CA GLN A 16 -0.51 9.97 -1.04
C GLN A 16 -0.06 8.88 -0.06
N LEU A 17 -0.02 9.16 1.25
CA LEU A 17 0.27 8.15 2.29
C LEU A 17 -0.76 7.03 2.29
N ILE A 18 -2.05 7.39 2.17
CA ILE A 18 -3.14 6.41 2.05
C ILE A 18 -2.94 5.57 0.79
N GLN A 19 -2.76 6.18 -0.38
CA GLN A 19 -2.56 5.47 -1.65
C GLN A 19 -1.37 4.50 -1.61
N CYS A 20 -0.23 4.93 -1.07
CA CYS A 20 0.97 4.10 -0.96
C CYS A 20 0.78 2.91 0.00
N SER A 21 -0.23 2.99 0.87
CA SER A 21 -0.54 1.99 1.87
C SER A 21 -1.56 0.97 1.38
N LEU A 22 -2.47 1.32 0.48
CA LEU A 22 -3.53 0.41 0.04
C LEU A 22 -3.01 -0.93 -0.49
N LEU A 23 -3.60 -2.04 -0.07
CA LEU A 23 -3.41 -3.38 -0.63
C LEU A 23 -4.10 -3.51 -2.00
N PRO A 24 -3.74 -4.52 -2.82
CA PRO A 24 -4.37 -4.78 -4.12
C PRO A 24 -5.90 -4.78 -4.09
N THR A 25 -6.47 -5.40 -3.07
CA THR A 25 -7.93 -5.51 -2.87
C THR A 25 -8.54 -4.27 -2.23
N GLU A 26 -7.75 -3.24 -1.90
CA GLU A 26 -8.20 -2.03 -1.23
C GLU A 26 -8.19 -0.85 -2.23
N HIS A 27 -9.29 -0.11 -2.28
CA HIS A 27 -9.49 0.92 -3.28
C HIS A 27 -9.79 2.28 -2.65
N LEU A 28 -9.03 3.29 -3.07
CA LEU A 28 -9.31 4.70 -2.81
C LEU A 28 -10.05 5.29 -4.01
N THR A 29 -11.23 5.84 -3.77
CA THR A 29 -12.03 6.54 -4.77
C THR A 29 -12.25 7.99 -4.36
N PHE A 30 -12.35 8.90 -5.32
CA PHE A 30 -12.74 10.29 -5.08
C PHE A 30 -14.22 10.46 -5.43
N GLN A 31 -15.02 10.97 -4.49
CA GLN A 31 -16.48 11.06 -4.64
C GLN A 31 -16.95 12.32 -5.39
N GLU A 32 -16.09 13.33 -5.51
CA GLU A 32 -16.37 14.61 -6.18
C GLU A 32 -15.27 14.90 -7.22
N ASP A 33 -15.53 15.88 -8.10
CA ASP A 33 -14.71 16.37 -9.23
C ASP A 33 -13.28 15.81 -9.30
N SER A 34 -12.92 15.25 -10.47
CA SER A 34 -11.60 14.64 -10.74
C SER A 34 -10.42 15.55 -10.43
N THR A 35 -10.64 16.85 -10.25
CA THR A 35 -9.68 17.86 -9.79
C THR A 35 -8.71 17.40 -8.70
N TRP A 36 -9.19 16.79 -7.61
CA TRP A 36 -8.31 16.31 -6.54
C TRP A 36 -7.50 15.09 -6.94
N LYS A 37 -8.10 14.17 -7.71
CA LYS A 37 -7.41 13.00 -8.26
C LYS A 37 -6.29 13.41 -9.21
N ASP A 38 -6.60 14.33 -10.14
CA ASP A 38 -5.69 14.83 -11.16
C ASP A 38 -4.55 15.66 -10.52
N ALA A 39 -4.87 16.45 -9.49
CA ALA A 39 -3.87 17.22 -8.75
C ALA A 39 -2.95 16.32 -7.90
N LEU A 40 -3.49 15.27 -7.26
CA LEU A 40 -2.71 14.30 -6.50
C LEU A 40 -1.75 13.51 -7.40
N GLN A 41 -2.19 13.17 -8.62
CA GLN A 41 -1.32 12.54 -9.61
C GLN A 41 -0.13 13.45 -9.96
N LYS A 42 -0.37 14.72 -10.27
CA LYS A 42 0.69 15.70 -10.56
C LYS A 42 1.64 15.89 -9.37
N PHE A 43 1.10 15.94 -8.15
CA PHE A 43 1.89 16.02 -6.93
C PHE A 43 2.83 14.81 -6.75
N THR A 44 2.36 13.61 -7.11
CA THR A 44 3.15 12.37 -7.05
C THR A 44 4.28 12.34 -8.10
N GLU A 45 4.11 13.06 -9.20
CA GLU A 45 5.11 13.23 -10.27
C GLU A 45 6.15 14.34 -9.94
N ASP A 46 6.36 14.65 -8.66
CA ASP A 46 7.27 15.70 -8.14
C ASP A 46 7.00 17.13 -8.69
N SER A 47 5.78 17.40 -9.16
CA SER A 47 5.36 18.72 -9.61
C SER A 47 4.27 19.28 -8.71
N TYR A 48 4.51 20.41 -8.05
CA TYR A 48 3.45 21.03 -7.22
C TYR A 48 2.29 21.48 -8.12
N PRO A 49 1.07 20.92 -7.96
CA PRO A 49 -0.03 21.21 -8.85
C PRO A 49 -0.52 22.65 -8.66
N ASP A 50 -1.15 23.21 -9.70
CA ASP A 50 -1.95 24.43 -9.51
C ASP A 50 -3.18 24.08 -8.65
N THR A 51 -3.21 24.66 -7.45
CA THR A 51 -4.24 24.41 -6.44
C THR A 51 -5.36 25.44 -6.48
N SER A 52 -5.30 26.43 -7.38
CA SER A 52 -6.30 27.49 -7.51
C SER A 52 -7.71 26.98 -7.86
N HIS A 53 -7.78 25.79 -8.48
CA HIS A 53 -9.00 25.12 -8.87
C HIS A 53 -9.64 24.28 -7.75
N LEU A 54 -8.91 24.03 -6.65
CA LEU A 54 -9.41 23.26 -5.51
C LEU A 54 -10.28 24.18 -4.64
N LYS A 55 -11.59 24.11 -4.84
CA LYS A 55 -12.57 24.98 -4.16
C LYS A 55 -13.17 24.35 -2.90
N SER A 56 -13.04 23.04 -2.73
CA SER A 56 -13.59 22.26 -1.63
C SER A 56 -12.57 21.22 -1.15
N SER A 57 -12.77 20.74 0.07
CA SER A 57 -12.01 19.63 0.64
C SER A 57 -12.36 18.29 -0.01
N PRO A 58 -11.41 17.36 -0.14
CA PRO A 58 -11.69 16.09 -0.81
C PRO A 58 -12.56 15.20 0.07
N SER A 59 -13.55 14.57 -0.57
CA SER A 59 -14.24 13.41 -0.02
C SER A 59 -13.79 12.15 -0.74
N ILE A 60 -13.25 11.23 0.05
CA ILE A 60 -12.71 9.96 -0.42
C ILE A 60 -13.59 8.79 0.03
N GLY A 61 -13.67 7.78 -0.81
CA GLY A 61 -14.25 6.49 -0.50
C GLY A 61 -13.16 5.45 -0.35
N ILE A 62 -13.27 4.59 0.67
CA ILE A 62 -12.44 3.40 0.88
C ILE A 62 -13.35 2.19 0.76
N HIS A 63 -12.96 1.25 -0.09
CA HIS A 63 -13.64 -0.02 -0.28
C HIS A 63 -12.60 -1.14 -0.36
N VAL A 64 -13.01 -2.35 0.01
CA VAL A 64 -12.20 -3.54 -0.13
C VAL A 64 -13.01 -4.56 -0.92
N ASP A 65 -12.38 -5.24 -1.87
CA ASP A 65 -13.04 -6.27 -2.67
C ASP A 65 -13.75 -7.29 -1.77
N ASP A 66 -14.93 -7.74 -2.21
CA ASP A 66 -15.82 -8.64 -1.47
C ASP A 66 -16.33 -8.14 -0.11
N ALA A 67 -15.88 -6.97 0.36
CA ALA A 67 -16.42 -6.36 1.56
C ALA A 67 -17.81 -5.80 1.30
N LYS A 68 -18.77 -6.20 2.14
CA LYS A 68 -20.15 -5.66 2.09
C LYS A 68 -20.23 -4.18 2.46
N ILE A 69 -19.16 -3.64 3.02
CA ILE A 69 -19.09 -2.30 3.60
C ILE A 69 -18.02 -1.47 2.88
N SER A 70 -18.31 -0.18 2.73
CA SER A 70 -17.41 0.85 2.25
C SER A 70 -17.48 2.06 3.19
N PHE A 71 -16.38 2.78 3.30
CA PHE A 71 -16.26 3.97 4.12
C PHE A 71 -16.18 5.19 3.22
N LYS A 72 -16.86 6.26 3.61
CA LYS A 72 -16.72 7.58 3.01
C LYS A 72 -16.19 8.53 4.07
N ILE A 73 -15.05 9.14 3.77
CA ILE A 73 -14.32 10.05 4.63
C ILE A 73 -14.23 11.41 3.94
N GLY A 74 -14.67 12.46 4.62
CA GLY A 74 -14.47 13.85 4.21
C GLY A 74 -13.35 14.45 5.05
N THR A 75 -12.37 15.10 4.41
CA THR A 75 -11.19 15.67 5.07
C THR A 75 -11.29 17.20 5.05
N ASN A 76 -12.19 17.76 5.87
CA ASN A 76 -12.41 19.21 5.84
C ASN A 76 -11.17 19.93 6.33
N MET A 77 -10.74 20.92 5.55
CA MET A 77 -9.53 21.70 5.80
C MET A 77 -9.80 22.86 6.77
N GLU A 78 -11.00 23.45 6.72
CA GLU A 78 -11.39 24.60 7.54
C GLU A 78 -12.86 24.51 8.01
N PRO A 79 -13.12 24.26 9.31
CA PRO A 79 -12.17 23.81 10.32
C PRO A 79 -11.64 22.40 10.01
N ALA A 80 -10.40 22.10 10.42
CA ALA A 80 -9.79 20.78 10.30
C ALA A 80 -10.66 19.72 10.97
N LYS A 81 -11.45 18.98 10.19
CA LYS A 81 -12.44 18.04 10.71
C LYS A 81 -12.64 16.88 9.75
N ILE A 82 -12.44 15.68 10.26
CA ILE A 82 -12.78 14.46 9.54
C ILE A 82 -14.27 14.17 9.72
N THR A 83 -14.97 13.97 8.62
CA THR A 83 -16.33 13.43 8.61
C THR A 83 -16.29 11.99 8.15
N PHE A 84 -17.00 11.11 8.85
CA PHE A 84 -17.05 9.69 8.54
C PHE A 84 -18.49 9.24 8.30
N SER A 85 -18.65 8.43 7.26
CA SER A 85 -19.89 7.69 7.00
C SER A 85 -19.56 6.30 6.50
N VAL A 86 -20.32 5.32 6.96
CA VAL A 86 -20.20 3.93 6.54
C VAL A 86 -21.42 3.56 5.72
N ARG A 87 -21.23 2.87 4.60
CA ARG A 87 -22.27 2.41 3.69
C ARG A 87 -22.04 0.95 3.36
N GLY A 88 -23.08 0.16 3.18
CA GLY A 88 -22.94 -1.24 2.82
C GLY A 88 -24.25 -1.89 2.45
N GLU A 89 -24.19 -2.99 1.73
CA GLU A 89 -25.37 -3.77 1.36
C GLU A 89 -25.90 -4.51 2.60
N GLY A 90 -27.10 -4.16 3.05
CA GLY A 90 -27.72 -4.77 4.23
C GLY A 90 -27.15 -4.31 5.58
N ILE A 91 -26.30 -3.28 5.62
CA ILE A 91 -25.75 -2.79 6.89
C ILE A 91 -26.86 -2.31 7.83
N THR A 92 -26.91 -2.88 9.02
CA THR A 92 -27.90 -2.55 10.04
C THR A 92 -27.56 -1.21 10.69
N ARG A 93 -28.58 -0.56 11.27
CA ARG A 93 -28.36 0.66 12.07
C ARG A 93 -27.40 0.43 13.24
N VAL A 94 -27.39 -0.79 13.80
CA VAL A 94 -26.50 -1.17 14.90
C VAL A 94 -25.04 -1.23 14.43
N GLU A 95 -24.77 -1.82 13.26
CA GLU A 95 -23.42 -1.84 12.68
C GLU A 95 -22.93 -0.44 12.30
N GLN A 96 -23.82 0.41 11.77
CA GLN A 96 -23.47 1.81 11.50
C GLN A 96 -23.07 2.55 12.78
N GLU A 97 -23.81 2.37 13.87
CA GLU A 97 -23.53 2.98 15.17
C GLU A 97 -22.22 2.43 15.76
N ARG A 98 -21.96 1.13 15.62
CA ARG A 98 -20.72 0.47 16.06
C ARG A 98 -19.51 1.08 15.36
N TRP A 99 -19.51 1.14 14.03
CA TRP A 99 -18.41 1.75 13.26
C TRP A 99 -18.23 3.23 13.59
N ARG A 100 -19.33 3.98 13.73
CA ARG A 100 -19.26 5.39 14.14
C ARG A 100 -18.64 5.58 15.53
N SER A 101 -19.01 4.73 16.48
CA SER A 101 -18.47 4.77 17.84
C SER A 101 -16.98 4.44 17.85
N LEU A 102 -16.57 3.42 17.08
CA LEU A 102 -15.16 3.05 16.93
C LEU A 102 -14.33 4.19 16.32
N VAL A 103 -14.82 4.78 15.22
CA VAL A 103 -14.14 5.94 14.60
C VAL A 103 -14.05 7.11 15.57
N ALA A 104 -15.12 7.38 16.34
CA ALA A 104 -15.09 8.46 17.32
C ALA A 104 -14.05 8.24 18.42
N GLU A 105 -13.79 6.99 18.83
CA GLU A 105 -12.76 6.67 19.80
C GLU A 105 -11.36 6.79 19.20
N VAL A 106 -11.12 6.18 18.03
CA VAL A 106 -9.86 6.30 17.30
C VAL A 106 -9.51 7.77 17.04
N MET A 107 -10.48 8.60 16.66
CA MET A 107 -10.29 10.03 16.42
C MET A 107 -9.85 10.81 17.67
N LYS A 108 -10.15 10.33 18.89
CA LYS A 108 -9.60 10.93 20.12
C LYS A 108 -8.15 10.53 20.31
N GLU A 109 -7.83 9.26 20.05
CA GLU A 109 -6.48 8.71 20.16
C GLU A 109 -5.51 9.41 19.20
N ILE A 110 -5.93 9.66 17.96
CA ILE A 110 -5.09 10.27 16.92
C ILE A 110 -5.23 11.79 16.82
N SER A 111 -5.75 12.45 17.86
CA SER A 111 -6.10 13.87 17.84
C SER A 111 -4.91 14.82 17.64
N ASP A 112 -3.70 14.36 17.94
CA ASP A 112 -2.42 15.06 17.75
C ASP A 112 -1.65 14.61 16.50
N SER A 113 -2.22 13.68 15.72
CA SER A 113 -1.60 13.18 14.49
C SER A 113 -1.45 14.27 13.43
N GLU A 114 -0.28 14.28 12.78
CA GLU A 114 -0.03 15.10 11.59
C GLU A 114 -0.87 14.63 10.38
N TYR A 115 -1.19 13.33 10.33
CA TYR A 115 -1.94 12.67 9.25
C TYR A 115 -3.08 11.81 9.83
N PRO A 116 -4.16 12.42 10.35
CA PRO A 116 -5.25 11.72 11.02
C PRO A 116 -6.09 10.84 10.09
N ALA A 117 -6.36 11.23 8.84
CA ALA A 117 -7.06 10.39 7.88
C ALA A 117 -6.21 9.18 7.47
N TYR A 118 -4.89 9.36 7.30
CA TYR A 118 -3.97 8.24 7.06
C TYR A 118 -4.03 7.22 8.20
N GLN A 119 -3.86 7.68 9.44
CA GLN A 119 -3.89 6.78 10.60
C GLN A 119 -5.25 6.08 10.71
N LEU A 120 -6.34 6.85 10.66
CA LEU A 120 -7.70 6.30 10.72
C LEU A 120 -7.93 5.21 9.67
N ILE A 121 -7.61 5.48 8.40
CA ILE A 121 -7.89 4.55 7.30
C ILE A 121 -6.94 3.37 7.33
N SER A 122 -5.64 3.64 7.35
CA SER A 122 -4.61 2.65 7.05
C SER A 122 -4.21 1.81 8.27
N LEU A 123 -4.34 2.35 9.48
CA LEU A 123 -3.92 1.68 10.71
C LEU A 123 -5.09 1.16 11.55
N HIS A 124 -6.32 1.64 11.31
CA HIS A 124 -7.50 1.22 12.06
C HIS A 124 -8.60 0.62 11.17
N LEU A 125 -9.17 1.38 10.24
CA LEU A 125 -10.35 0.94 9.48
C LEU A 125 -10.07 -0.28 8.59
N LEU A 126 -9.00 -0.25 7.81
CA LEU A 126 -8.66 -1.35 6.91
C LEU A 126 -8.30 -2.64 7.67
N PRO A 127 -7.42 -2.63 8.69
CA PRO A 127 -7.16 -3.81 9.52
C PRO A 127 -8.43 -4.42 10.13
N LEU A 128 -9.30 -3.59 10.72
CA LEU A 128 -10.56 -4.07 11.31
C LEU A 128 -11.50 -4.68 10.28
N LEU A 129 -11.58 -4.09 9.08
CA LEU A 129 -12.40 -4.63 8.00
C LEU A 129 -11.89 -6.01 7.55
N HIS A 130 -10.56 -6.17 7.45
CA HIS A 130 -9.95 -7.47 7.13
C HIS A 130 -10.20 -8.51 8.23
N GLU A 131 -10.11 -8.14 9.51
CA GLU A 131 -10.42 -9.04 10.62
C GLU A 131 -11.88 -9.52 10.57
N GLU A 132 -12.83 -8.63 10.23
CA GLU A 132 -14.24 -9.01 10.08
C GLU A 132 -14.45 -9.94 8.88
N MET A 133 -13.79 -9.69 7.75
CA MET A 133 -13.85 -10.55 6.56
C MET A 133 -13.25 -11.94 6.83
N GLN A 134 -12.09 -12.01 7.49
CA GLN A 134 -11.46 -13.28 7.87
C GLN A 134 -12.31 -14.05 8.88
N SER A 135 -12.93 -13.37 9.85
CA SER A 135 -13.84 -14.00 10.82
C SER A 135 -15.07 -14.58 10.13
N ALA A 136 -15.63 -13.88 9.14
CA ALA A 136 -16.76 -14.36 8.34
C ALA A 136 -16.39 -15.55 7.44
N GLN A 137 -15.18 -15.55 6.86
CA GLN A 137 -14.67 -16.66 6.06
C GLN A 137 -14.31 -17.89 6.92
N SER A 138 -13.75 -17.68 8.11
CA SER A 138 -13.40 -18.76 9.05
C SER A 138 -14.64 -19.48 9.62
N GLN A 139 -15.81 -18.83 9.62
CA GLN A 139 -17.09 -19.46 9.95
C GLN A 139 -17.66 -20.33 8.81
N ILE A 140 -17.15 -20.17 7.58
CA ILE A 140 -17.54 -20.96 6.40
C ILE A 140 -16.56 -22.13 6.18
N LEU A 141 -15.29 -21.96 6.56
CA LEU A 141 -14.20 -22.92 6.30
C LEU A 141 -13.95 -23.93 7.43
N HIS A 142 -14.89 -24.13 8.37
CA HIS A 142 -14.76 -25.13 9.42
C HIS A 142 -15.15 -26.56 8.95
N GLU A 143 -14.61 -26.98 7.82
CA GLU A 143 -14.45 -28.38 7.38
C GLU A 143 -13.38 -28.35 6.28
N GLU A 144 -12.28 -29.10 6.46
CA GLU A 144 -11.07 -29.19 5.60
C GLU A 144 -10.03 -28.05 5.80
N VAL A 145 -8.79 -28.24 6.26
CA VAL A 145 -7.93 -29.42 6.48
C VAL A 145 -6.96 -29.09 7.62
N ALA A 146 -6.92 -29.95 8.63
CA ALA A 146 -5.74 -30.10 9.46
C ALA A 146 -4.85 -31.20 8.85
N THR A 147 -3.54 -30.96 8.80
CA THR A 147 -2.47 -31.80 9.41
C THR A 147 -1.21 -31.91 8.55
N ASN A 148 -0.11 -31.34 9.07
CA ASN A 148 1.32 -31.73 9.05
C ASN A 148 2.02 -32.03 7.69
N VAL A 149 3.31 -31.80 7.49
CA VAL A 149 4.48 -32.17 8.32
C VAL A 149 5.66 -31.26 7.98
N ALA A 150 6.32 -30.76 9.02
CA ALA A 150 7.68 -30.23 8.96
C ALA A 150 8.67 -31.37 8.66
N THR A 151 9.44 -31.26 7.56
CA THR A 151 10.86 -31.68 7.50
C THR A 151 11.49 -31.34 6.13
N LEU A 152 12.67 -30.71 6.19
CA LEU A 152 13.73 -30.60 5.17
C LEU A 152 13.44 -29.77 3.91
N ARG A 153 13.60 -28.44 3.98
CA ARG A 153 13.92 -27.61 2.80
C ARG A 153 14.90 -26.50 3.16
N ASP A 154 16.18 -26.84 3.24
CA ASP A 154 17.27 -25.87 3.39
C ASP A 154 17.59 -25.10 2.10
N ASN A 155 16.68 -25.12 1.11
CA ASN A 155 16.88 -24.44 -0.17
C ASN A 155 15.57 -23.89 -0.77
N GLU A 156 14.60 -23.58 0.08
CA GLU A 156 13.39 -22.89 -0.36
C GLU A 156 13.72 -21.44 -0.68
N LEU A 157 13.51 -21.03 -1.92
CA LEU A 157 13.62 -19.63 -2.30
C LEU A 157 12.37 -18.89 -1.86
N PHE A 158 12.56 -17.67 -1.39
CA PHE A 158 11.50 -16.76 -1.04
C PHE A 158 11.66 -15.47 -1.84
N HIS A 159 10.58 -14.72 -1.88
CA HIS A 159 10.64 -13.33 -2.31
C HIS A 159 9.75 -12.45 -1.44
N VAL A 160 10.05 -11.16 -1.48
CA VAL A 160 9.37 -10.15 -0.71
C VAL A 160 9.20 -8.90 -1.54
N LEU A 161 8.07 -8.23 -1.35
CA LEU A 161 7.80 -6.92 -1.88
C LEU A 161 7.44 -5.96 -0.75
N PHE A 162 8.10 -4.81 -0.72
CA PHE A 162 7.77 -3.69 0.15
C PHE A 162 7.26 -2.52 -0.66
N THR A 163 6.35 -1.75 -0.06
CA THR A 163 6.05 -0.40 -0.48
C THR A 163 6.28 0.57 0.68
N SER A 164 6.65 1.79 0.37
CA SER A 164 6.77 2.89 1.34
C SER A 164 6.33 4.19 0.68
N HIS A 165 6.08 5.23 1.47
CA HIS A 165 5.74 6.55 0.95
C HIS A 165 6.78 7.06 -0.05
N HIS A 166 8.07 6.91 0.28
CA HIS A 166 9.16 7.20 -0.65
C HIS A 166 10.45 6.46 -0.27
N LEU A 167 11.30 6.22 -1.26
CA LEU A 167 12.69 5.78 -1.07
C LEU A 167 13.66 6.83 -1.63
N ILE A 168 13.85 7.93 -0.90
CA ILE A 168 14.76 9.02 -1.29
C ILE A 168 16.08 8.96 -0.52
N SER A 169 16.02 8.56 0.76
CA SER A 169 17.17 8.56 1.67
C SER A 169 18.37 7.80 1.07
N PRO A 170 19.50 8.50 0.81
CA PRO A 170 20.71 7.86 0.29
C PRO A 170 21.25 6.77 1.22
N ASN A 171 21.03 6.91 2.53
CA ASN A 171 21.44 5.90 3.51
C ASN A 171 20.63 4.62 3.35
N LYS A 172 19.30 4.70 3.25
CA LYS A 172 18.45 3.52 3.00
C LYS A 172 18.82 2.83 1.69
N ARG A 173 19.03 3.60 0.63
CA ARG A 173 19.45 3.07 -0.69
C ARG A 173 20.78 2.29 -0.60
N ARG A 174 21.78 2.89 0.06
CA ARG A 174 23.08 2.23 0.28
C ARG A 174 22.93 0.96 1.11
N SER A 175 22.13 0.99 2.17
CA SER A 175 21.85 -0.19 3.01
C SER A 175 21.18 -1.30 2.20
N LEU A 176 20.17 -0.98 1.39
CA LEU A 176 19.49 -1.97 0.52
C LEU A 176 20.47 -2.63 -0.45
N GLN A 177 21.32 -1.85 -1.12
CA GLN A 177 22.34 -2.37 -2.05
C GLN A 177 23.40 -3.22 -1.32
N GLN A 178 23.81 -2.79 -0.12
CA GLN A 178 24.76 -3.53 0.70
C GLN A 178 24.18 -4.88 1.12
N TRP A 179 22.96 -4.89 1.67
CA TRP A 179 22.29 -6.11 2.11
C TRP A 179 21.96 -7.04 0.96
N SER A 180 21.53 -6.52 -0.19
CA SER A 180 21.29 -7.37 -1.36
C SER A 180 22.56 -8.11 -1.78
N SER A 181 23.72 -7.46 -1.69
CA SER A 181 25.00 -8.10 -1.98
C SER A 181 25.43 -9.08 -0.89
N SER A 182 25.32 -8.71 0.39
CA SER A 182 25.83 -9.55 1.49
C SER A 182 24.95 -10.79 1.73
N LEU A 183 23.63 -10.64 1.56
CA LEU A 183 22.64 -11.71 1.72
C LEU A 183 22.40 -12.48 0.41
N SER A 184 23.23 -12.24 -0.63
CA SER A 184 23.12 -12.92 -1.92
C SER A 184 21.73 -12.84 -2.57
N LEU A 185 21.04 -11.71 -2.38
CA LEU A 185 19.69 -11.48 -2.91
C LEU A 185 19.74 -10.85 -4.30
N SER A 186 18.71 -11.13 -5.08
CA SER A 186 18.45 -10.45 -6.36
C SER A 186 17.18 -9.62 -6.22
N GLY A 187 17.08 -8.53 -6.96
CA GLY A 187 15.88 -7.72 -6.93
C GLY A 187 16.11 -6.28 -7.36
N PHE A 188 15.27 -5.39 -6.86
CA PHE A 188 15.34 -3.99 -7.22
C PHE A 188 14.78 -3.07 -6.13
N ALA A 189 15.16 -1.80 -6.23
CA ALA A 189 14.54 -0.70 -5.50
C ALA A 189 14.13 0.41 -6.48
N LYS A 190 12.85 0.80 -6.46
CA LYS A 190 12.37 2.00 -7.12
C LYS A 190 12.52 3.19 -6.16
N VAL A 191 13.39 4.11 -6.54
CA VAL A 191 13.74 5.34 -5.82
C VAL A 191 12.66 6.40 -6.06
N GLY A 192 12.47 7.32 -5.10
CA GLY A 192 11.45 8.37 -5.17
C GLY A 192 10.07 7.90 -4.71
N TYR A 193 9.00 8.42 -5.32
CA TYR A 193 7.59 8.21 -4.92
C TYR A 193 6.79 7.30 -5.89
N PRO A 194 6.02 6.30 -5.41
CA PRO A 194 6.22 5.63 -4.12
C PRO A 194 7.59 4.93 -4.08
N GLY A 195 8.05 4.56 -2.89
CA GLY A 195 9.20 3.66 -2.76
C GLY A 195 8.75 2.21 -2.91
N VAL A 196 9.35 1.45 -3.82
CA VAL A 196 9.05 0.01 -4.02
C VAL A 196 10.32 -0.80 -3.92
N ILE A 197 10.31 -1.91 -3.19
CA ILE A 197 11.50 -2.74 -2.99
C ILE A 197 11.10 -4.19 -3.18
N TYR A 198 11.72 -4.86 -4.13
CA TYR A 198 11.56 -6.29 -4.35
C TYR A 198 12.88 -6.99 -4.08
N ALA A 199 12.85 -8.10 -3.36
CA ALA A 199 14.01 -8.96 -3.16
C ALA A 199 13.62 -10.43 -3.20
N GLN A 200 14.51 -11.27 -3.72
CA GLN A 200 14.37 -12.72 -3.75
C GLN A 200 15.70 -13.42 -3.48
N GLY A 201 15.64 -14.60 -2.87
CA GLY A 201 16.80 -15.41 -2.53
C GLY A 201 16.43 -16.56 -1.61
N GLU A 202 17.42 -17.17 -0.97
CA GLU A 202 17.18 -18.20 0.05
C GLU A 202 16.34 -17.64 1.20
N ARG A 203 15.44 -18.47 1.74
CA ARG A 203 14.50 -18.08 2.81
C ARG A 203 15.16 -17.30 3.94
N PHE A 204 16.23 -17.83 4.53
CA PHE A 204 16.92 -17.20 5.66
C PHE A 204 17.43 -15.79 5.31
N ASN A 205 18.01 -15.64 4.12
CA ASN A 205 18.52 -14.36 3.64
C ASN A 205 17.41 -13.34 3.38
N VAL A 206 16.25 -13.80 2.89
CA VAL A 206 15.06 -12.94 2.68
C VAL A 206 14.47 -12.52 4.02
N GLU A 207 14.34 -13.43 4.99
CA GLU A 207 13.86 -13.13 6.34
C GLU A 207 14.79 -12.10 7.03
N GLU A 208 16.11 -12.28 6.97
CA GLU A 208 17.07 -11.31 7.50
C GLU A 208 16.97 -9.94 6.79
N PHE A 209 16.79 -9.93 5.47
CA PHE A 209 16.56 -8.69 4.73
C PHE A 209 15.28 -8.00 5.16
N VAL A 210 14.20 -8.76 5.42
CA VAL A 210 12.93 -8.21 5.90
C VAL A 210 13.11 -7.52 7.25
N ASP A 211 13.82 -8.16 8.17
CA ASP A 211 14.07 -7.59 9.50
C ASP A 211 14.93 -6.33 9.42
N ASN A 212 16.00 -6.36 8.61
CA ASN A 212 16.85 -5.20 8.34
C ASN A 212 16.06 -4.02 7.73
N VAL A 213 15.18 -4.30 6.76
CA VAL A 213 14.32 -3.28 6.15
C VAL A 213 13.34 -2.72 7.18
N LYS A 214 12.64 -3.56 7.94
CA LYS A 214 11.69 -3.12 8.97
C LYS A 214 12.34 -2.31 10.10
N ALA A 215 13.60 -2.57 10.42
CA ALA A 215 14.34 -1.87 11.46
C ALA A 215 14.71 -0.42 11.10
N MET A 216 14.64 -0.04 9.82
CA MET A 216 14.87 1.35 9.41
C MET A 216 13.64 2.22 9.67
N GLN A 217 13.85 3.54 9.82
CA GLN A 217 12.74 4.48 9.99
C GLN A 217 12.07 4.74 8.64
N TRP A 218 10.82 4.32 8.47
CA TRP A 218 10.04 4.57 7.25
C TRP A 218 8.75 5.31 7.53
N LEU A 219 8.30 6.04 6.52
CA LEU A 219 6.93 6.53 6.47
C LEU A 219 6.11 5.57 5.60
N ALA A 220 5.03 5.03 6.18
CA ALA A 220 4.11 4.10 5.55
C ALA A 220 4.76 2.85 4.91
N LEU A 221 5.75 2.23 5.56
CA LEU A 221 6.30 0.95 5.08
C LEU A 221 5.25 -0.16 5.24
N ARG A 222 5.00 -0.90 4.17
CA ARG A 222 4.24 -2.15 4.18
C ARG A 222 5.03 -3.28 3.55
N VAL A 223 4.92 -4.46 4.15
CA VAL A 223 5.33 -5.72 3.54
C VAL A 223 4.11 -6.28 2.83
N ARG A 224 4.18 -6.37 1.50
CA ARG A 224 3.04 -6.80 0.67
C ARG A 224 2.87 -8.30 0.69
N PHE A 225 3.97 -9.01 0.55
CA PHE A 225 4.03 -10.45 0.70
C PHE A 225 5.44 -10.86 1.11
N VAL A 226 5.53 -12.00 1.76
CA VAL A 226 6.74 -12.80 1.92
C VAL A 226 6.31 -14.23 1.65
N GLU A 227 6.59 -14.76 0.47
CA GLU A 227 6.07 -16.06 0.05
C GLU A 227 7.15 -16.93 -0.61
N PRO A 228 6.97 -18.27 -0.61
CA PRO A 228 7.85 -19.17 -1.33
C PRO A 228 7.82 -18.92 -2.83
N LEU A 229 9.00 -18.84 -3.44
CA LEU A 229 9.17 -18.75 -4.88
C LEU A 229 9.16 -20.17 -5.48
N LEU A 230 8.03 -20.56 -6.08
CA LEU A 230 7.90 -21.83 -6.79
C LEU A 230 8.69 -21.77 -8.11
N LEU A 231 9.91 -22.30 -8.12
CA LEU A 231 10.67 -22.48 -9.36
C LEU A 231 10.04 -23.61 -10.21
N PRO A 232 9.94 -23.45 -11.53
CA PRO A 232 9.60 -24.56 -12.42
C PRO A 232 10.57 -25.72 -12.21
N THR A 233 10.02 -26.91 -11.99
CA THR A 233 10.77 -28.15 -11.76
C THR A 233 11.71 -28.40 -12.94
N GLY A 234 13.01 -28.12 -12.78
CA GLY A 234 14.04 -28.41 -13.79
C GLY A 234 14.92 -27.24 -14.24
N GLY A 235 14.71 -26.01 -13.76
CA GLY A 235 15.57 -24.87 -14.11
C GLY A 235 16.67 -24.60 -13.08
N THR A 236 17.83 -25.23 -13.20
CA THR A 236 19.07 -24.75 -12.55
C THR A 236 19.65 -23.58 -13.33
N GLU A 237 18.88 -22.49 -13.45
CA GLU A 237 19.43 -21.21 -13.89
C GLU A 237 19.31 -20.23 -12.73
N THR A 238 20.37 -20.18 -11.93
CA THR A 238 20.63 -19.05 -11.05
C THR A 238 20.79 -17.83 -11.95
N ALA A 239 19.69 -17.11 -12.22
CA ALA A 239 19.74 -15.81 -12.86
C ALA A 239 20.80 -14.96 -12.14
N PRO A 240 21.61 -14.16 -12.87
CA PRO A 240 22.68 -13.40 -12.28
C PRO A 240 22.15 -12.53 -11.13
N ARG A 241 22.73 -12.72 -9.94
CA ARG A 241 22.38 -11.97 -8.73
C ARG A 241 22.62 -10.50 -8.99
N SER A 242 21.55 -9.78 -9.29
CA SER A 242 21.60 -8.39 -9.70
C SER A 242 20.61 -7.58 -8.87
N TRP A 243 21.12 -6.48 -8.31
CA TRP A 243 20.33 -5.46 -7.64
C TRP A 243 20.23 -4.25 -8.55
N LYS A 244 19.01 -3.86 -8.89
CA LYS A 244 18.74 -2.73 -9.77
C LYS A 244 18.12 -1.57 -9.01
N GLU A 245 18.45 -0.34 -9.41
CA GLU A 245 17.68 0.83 -9.00
C GLU A 245 16.86 1.35 -10.17
N PHE A 246 15.57 1.57 -9.93
CA PHE A 246 14.65 2.17 -10.89
C PHE A 246 14.23 3.55 -10.45
N GLN A 247 13.88 4.40 -11.40
CA GLN A 247 13.35 5.74 -11.12
C GLN A 247 11.85 5.80 -11.40
N LYS A 248 11.39 5.06 -12.41
CA LYS A 248 10.01 5.11 -12.90
C LYS A 248 9.24 3.86 -12.51
N VAL A 249 7.95 4.04 -12.25
CA VAL A 249 6.99 2.95 -12.02
C VAL A 249 6.92 2.00 -13.21
N GLY A 250 7.00 2.50 -14.45
CA GLY A 250 6.99 1.66 -15.65
C GLY A 250 8.11 0.61 -15.67
N GLU A 251 9.29 0.94 -15.16
CA GLU A 251 10.43 0.00 -15.06
C GLU A 251 10.15 -1.12 -14.05
N VAL A 252 9.43 -0.81 -12.97
CA VAL A 252 8.99 -1.80 -11.98
C VAL A 252 8.01 -2.78 -12.62
N VAL A 253 7.03 -2.27 -13.36
CA VAL A 253 6.02 -3.11 -14.05
C VAL A 253 6.69 -4.02 -15.07
N GLU A 254 7.61 -3.48 -15.87
CA GLU A 254 8.33 -4.27 -16.87
C GLU A 254 9.19 -5.36 -16.23
N GLU A 255 9.91 -5.04 -15.13
CA GLU A 255 10.73 -6.02 -14.42
C GLU A 255 9.87 -7.11 -13.76
N MET A 256 8.73 -6.74 -13.15
CA MET A 256 7.80 -7.70 -12.54
C MET A 256 7.13 -8.58 -13.60
N ARG A 257 6.79 -8.03 -14.77
CA ARG A 257 6.33 -8.81 -15.93
C ARG A 257 7.39 -9.79 -16.43
N ARG A 258 8.65 -9.36 -16.50
CA ARG A 258 9.78 -10.21 -16.91
C ARG A 258 9.95 -11.43 -16.01
N ILE A 259 9.66 -11.30 -14.72
CA ILE A 259 9.72 -12.41 -13.75
C ILE A 259 8.38 -13.14 -13.56
N GLY A 260 7.36 -12.81 -14.37
CA GLY A 260 6.05 -13.46 -14.35
C GLY A 260 5.20 -13.14 -13.13
N ARG A 261 5.35 -11.92 -12.57
CA ARG A 261 4.71 -11.46 -11.32
C ARG A 261 4.14 -10.05 -11.47
N GLU A 262 3.69 -9.71 -12.68
CA GLU A 262 3.14 -8.40 -13.00
C GLU A 262 1.88 -8.07 -12.18
N GLU A 263 1.07 -9.09 -11.88
CA GLU A 263 -0.17 -8.98 -11.12
C GLU A 263 0.05 -8.24 -9.79
N PHE A 264 1.13 -8.53 -9.09
CA PHE A 264 1.44 -7.92 -7.80
C PHE A 264 1.66 -6.42 -7.88
N VAL A 265 2.08 -5.87 -9.02
CA VAL A 265 2.28 -4.42 -9.18
C VAL A 265 1.13 -3.75 -9.91
N VAL A 266 0.49 -4.43 -10.86
CA VAL A 266 -0.67 -3.90 -11.59
C VAL A 266 -1.90 -3.83 -10.69
N GLU A 267 -2.14 -4.83 -9.85
CA GLU A 267 -3.25 -4.80 -8.88
C GLU A 267 -3.06 -3.71 -7.81
N MET A 268 -1.82 -3.27 -7.54
CA MET A 268 -1.53 -2.15 -6.65
C MET A 268 -1.75 -0.76 -7.28
N GLY A 269 -2.23 -0.67 -8.53
CA GLY A 269 -2.35 0.59 -9.27
C GLY A 269 -1.01 1.21 -9.66
N ILE A 270 0.10 0.48 -9.45
CA ILE A 270 1.45 0.86 -9.87
C ILE A 270 1.56 0.48 -11.35
N GLY A 271 1.13 1.39 -12.24
CA GLY A 271 1.19 1.17 -13.70
C GLY A 271 -0.05 1.58 -14.50
N SER A 272 -1.14 2.02 -13.87
CA SER A 272 -2.40 2.35 -14.57
C SER A 272 -2.38 3.66 -15.36
N ALA A 273 -1.24 4.34 -15.48
CA ALA A 273 -1.07 5.47 -16.39
C ALA A 273 -0.51 4.97 -17.73
N GLY A 274 -1.37 4.53 -18.66
CA GLY A 274 -0.91 4.34 -20.04
C GLY A 274 -1.72 3.49 -21.02
N SER A 275 -2.76 2.77 -20.63
CA SER A 275 -3.59 2.01 -21.59
C SER A 275 -4.91 2.74 -21.92
N ASN A 276 -4.79 3.94 -22.49
CA ASN A 276 -5.84 4.40 -23.40
C ASN A 276 -5.74 3.54 -24.66
N ASN A 277 -6.50 2.45 -24.71
CA ASN A 277 -6.86 1.84 -25.98
C ASN A 277 -7.74 2.85 -26.72
N ALA A 278 -7.12 3.62 -27.60
CA ALA A 278 -7.82 4.29 -28.67
C ALA A 278 -8.51 3.22 -29.51
N THR A 279 -9.84 3.26 -29.51
CA THR A 279 -10.66 2.73 -30.60
C THR A 279 -11.39 3.91 -31.22
#